data_AF-A0A8J3VK32-F1
#
_entry.id   AF-A0A8J3VK32-F1
#
_cell.length_a   1.000
_cell.length_b   1.000
_cell.length_c   1.000
_cell.angle_alpha   90.00
_cell.angle_beta   90.00
_cell.angle_gamma   90.00
#
_symmetry.space_group_name_H-M   'P 1'
#
loop_
_entity.id
_entity.type
_entity.pdbx_description
1 polymer ?
#
loop_
_entity_poly.entity_id
_entity_poly.type
_entity_poly.pdbx_seq_one_letter_code
_entity_poly.pdbx_strand_id
1 'polypeptide(L)'
;MDHRYSRRQAARGSRPDATDDGSSWYLLKMVSHMRLTYQIKLLTFAAAESGALLIIRVPRACHVSDSLRDFLSAHKARVKLERVD
;
A
#
# COMPACT_ATOMS: atom_id res chain seq x y z
N MET A 1 -7.53 -20.96 17.06
CA MET A 1 -6.09 -21.20 16.86
C MET A 1 -5.36 -19.98 17.37
N ASP A 2 -4.86 -20.03 18.60
CA ASP A 2 -4.08 -18.93 19.21
C ASP A 2 -2.65 -18.95 18.67
N HIS A 3 -2.40 -18.19 17.61
CA HIS A 3 -1.05 -17.98 17.10
C HIS A 3 -0.34 -16.92 17.96
N ARG A 4 0.25 -17.34 19.08
CA ARG A 4 1.14 -16.47 19.88
C ARG A 4 2.40 -16.17 19.08
N TYR A 5 2.46 -14.97 18.51
CA TYR A 5 3.66 -14.44 17.86
C TYR A 5 4.84 -14.42 18.84
N SER A 6 6.01 -14.92 18.43
CA SER A 6 7.23 -14.85 19.24
C SER A 6 7.72 -13.40 19.38
N ARG A 7 8.48 -13.07 20.44
CA ARG A 7 9.01 -11.72 20.73
C ARG A 7 9.82 -11.08 19.57
N ARG A 8 10.31 -11.89 18.62
CA ARG A 8 11.02 -11.46 17.40
C ARG A 8 10.11 -11.33 16.17
N GLN A 9 8.93 -11.95 16.21
CA GLN A 9 7.84 -11.78 15.25
C GLN A 9 6.89 -10.67 15.73
N ALA A 10 7.42 -9.47 15.97
CA ALA A 10 6.56 -8.32 16.16
C ALA A 10 5.73 -8.12 14.88
N ALA A 11 4.41 -8.08 15.00
CA ALA A 11 3.53 -7.71 13.90
C ALA A 11 3.98 -6.33 13.40
N ARG A 12 4.59 -6.29 12.22
CA ARG A 12 5.00 -5.04 11.60
C ARG A 12 3.74 -4.40 11.04
N GLY A 13 3.17 -3.45 11.77
CA GLY A 13 2.12 -2.59 11.24
C GLY A 13 2.71 -1.64 10.20
N SER A 14 1.94 -1.35 9.16
CA SER A 14 2.17 -0.17 8.32
C SER A 14 1.01 0.78 8.52
N ARG A 15 1.31 2.08 8.62
CA ARG A 15 0.30 3.13 8.65
C ARG A 15 0.29 3.90 7.32
N PRO A 16 -0.88 4.37 6.86
CA PRO A 16 -0.95 5.29 5.74
C PRO A 16 -0.34 6.63 6.15
N ASP A 17 0.16 7.38 5.17
CA ASP A 17 0.69 8.73 5.40
C ASP A 17 -0.44 9.75 5.63
N ALA A 18 -1.61 9.50 5.02
CA ALA A 18 -2.83 10.26 5.23
C ALA A 18 -4.08 9.40 5.01
N THR A 19 -5.21 9.83 5.56
CA THR A 19 -6.53 9.22 5.34
C THR A 19 -7.53 10.32 5.05
N ASP A 20 -8.47 10.07 4.14
CA ASP A 20 -9.56 10.98 3.79
C ASP A 20 -10.90 10.35 4.19
N ASP A 21 -11.73 11.11 4.93
CA ASP A 21 -13.09 10.84 5.45
C ASP A 21 -13.53 9.36 5.57
N GLY A 22 -12.60 8.47 5.93
CA GLY A 22 -12.78 7.02 6.05
C GLY A 22 -12.74 6.20 4.75
N SER A 23 -12.72 6.80 3.56
CA SER A 23 -12.85 6.07 2.28
C SER A 23 -11.54 5.78 1.58
N SER A 24 -10.51 6.60 1.79
CA SER A 24 -9.23 6.50 1.08
C SER A 24 -8.04 6.61 2.02
N TRP A 25 -7.07 5.73 1.84
CA TRP A 25 -5.79 5.72 2.55
C TRP A 25 -4.69 6.06 1.56
N TYR A 26 -3.75 6.92 1.95
CA TYR A 26 -2.70 7.40 1.07
C TYR A 26 -1.33 6.87 1.48
N LEU A 27 -0.53 6.48 0.48
CA LEU A 27 0.90 6.20 0.60
C LEU A 27 1.66 7.12 -0.36
N LEU A 28 2.34 8.13 0.17
CA LEU A 28 3.08 9.14 -0.57
C LEU A 28 4.55 8.74 -0.65
N LYS A 29 5.09 8.61 -1.88
CA LYS A 29 6.49 8.25 -2.09
C LYS A 29 7.12 9.12 -3.16
N MET A 30 8.02 10.00 -2.75
CA MET A 30 8.92 10.76 -3.64
C MET A 30 10.13 9.91 -4.03
N VAL A 31 9.95 9.03 -5.02
CA VAL A 31 11.00 8.13 -5.51
C VAL A 31 10.96 8.03 -7.04
N SER A 32 12.13 7.87 -7.67
CA SER A 32 12.23 7.65 -9.11
C SER A 32 11.88 6.22 -9.53
N HIS A 33 11.94 5.25 -8.61
CA HIS A 33 11.59 3.86 -8.87
C HIS A 33 10.84 3.25 -7.69
N MET A 34 9.63 2.74 -7.94
CA MET A 34 8.74 2.14 -6.95
C MET A 34 8.63 0.63 -7.19
N ARG A 35 8.94 -0.15 -6.16
CA ARG A 35 8.83 -1.62 -6.15
C ARG A 35 7.64 -2.07 -5.32
N LEU A 36 7.18 -3.31 -5.53
CA LEU A 36 6.24 -3.95 -4.61
C LEU A 36 6.92 -4.22 -3.27
N THR A 37 6.61 -3.42 -2.25
CA THR A 37 7.13 -3.58 -0.90
C THR A 37 6.13 -4.29 -0.01
N TYR A 38 6.62 -4.85 1.10
CA TYR A 38 5.76 -5.39 2.14
C TYR A 38 4.81 -4.34 2.73
N GLN A 39 5.25 -3.07 2.78
CA GLN A 39 4.42 -1.94 3.21
C GLN A 39 3.15 -1.81 2.36
N ILE A 40 3.29 -1.87 1.03
CA ILE A 40 2.16 -1.80 0.10
C ILE A 40 1.20 -2.97 0.32
N LYS A 41 1.74 -4.19 0.47
CA LYS A 41 0.91 -5.38 0.69
C LYS A 41 0.07 -5.23 1.97
N LEU A 42 0.73 -4.89 3.08
CA LEU A 42 0.06 -4.71 4.36
C LEU A 42 -1.00 -3.61 4.32
N LEU A 43 -0.66 -2.44 3.76
CA LEU A 43 -1.62 -1.34 3.65
C LEU A 43 -2.80 -1.67 2.76
N THR A 44 -2.58 -2.44 1.69
CA THR A 44 -3.67 -2.83 0.79
C THR A 44 -4.69 -3.71 1.51
N PHE A 45 -4.21 -4.69 2.30
CA PHE A 45 -5.09 -5.56 3.07
C PHE A 45 -5.76 -4.80 4.22
N ALA A 46 -5.01 -3.98 4.97
CA ALA A 46 -5.55 -3.20 6.07
C ALA A 46 -6.60 -2.16 5.63
N ALA A 47 -6.37 -1.48 4.50
CA ALA A 47 -7.34 -0.57 3.91
C ALA A 47 -8.61 -1.34 3.49
N ALA A 48 -8.45 -2.48 2.82
CA ALA A 48 -9.58 -3.30 2.39
C ALA A 48 -10.41 -3.85 3.56
N GLU A 49 -9.76 -4.29 4.65
CA GLU A 49 -10.46 -4.71 5.89
C GLU A 49 -11.22 -3.55 6.54
N SER A 50 -10.71 -2.33 6.40
CA SER A 50 -11.36 -1.11 6.90
C SER A 50 -12.41 -0.54 5.93
N GLY A 51 -12.67 -1.20 4.79
CA GLY A 51 -13.59 -0.70 3.76
C GLY A 51 -13.05 0.46 2.93
N ALA A 52 -11.75 0.76 3.03
CA ALA A 52 -11.08 1.86 2.34
C ALA A 52 -10.27 1.39 1.12
N LEU A 53 -10.00 2.33 0.20
CA LEU A 53 -9.12 2.14 -0.94
C LEU A 53 -7.71 2.65 -0.63
N LEU A 54 -6.67 1.88 -0.95
CA LEU A 54 -5.29 2.38 -0.89
C LEU A 54 -4.92 3.14 -2.17
N ILE A 55 -4.48 4.39 -2.03
CA ILE A 55 -3.99 5.24 -3.10
C ILE A 55 -2.49 5.49 -2.90
N ILE A 56 -1.67 4.98 -3.82
CA ILE A 56 -0.22 5.19 -3.83
C ILE A 56 0.10 6.38 -4.73
N ARG A 57 0.66 7.46 -4.18
CA ARG A 57 1.09 8.63 -4.96
C ARG A 57 2.59 8.65 -5.17
N VAL A 58 3.01 8.76 -6.42
CA VAL A 58 4.41 8.81 -6.86
C VAL A 58 4.63 9.95 -7.86
N PRO A 59 5.86 10.46 -8.04
CA PRO A 59 6.13 11.47 -9.06
C PRO A 59 5.78 10.96 -10.46
N ARG A 60 5.42 11.86 -11.38
CA ARG A 60 5.12 11.49 -12.79
C ARG A 60 6.24 10.72 -13.48
N ALA A 61 7.50 11.04 -13.18
CA ALA A 61 8.67 10.35 -13.74
C ALA A 61 8.97 8.99 -13.07
N CYS A 62 8.20 8.56 -12.07
CA CYS A 62 8.46 7.32 -11.35
C CYS A 62 8.28 6.08 -12.24
N HIS A 63 9.30 5.23 -12.26
CA HIS A 63 9.24 3.89 -12.82
C HIS A 63 8.59 2.93 -11.82
N VAL A 64 7.72 2.05 -12.30
CA VAL A 64 7.00 1.08 -11.48
C VAL A 64 7.45 -0.31 -11.89
N SER A 65 7.95 -1.11 -10.95
CA SER A 65 8.38 -2.49 -11.22
C SER A 65 7.22 -3.37 -11.68
N ASP A 66 7.48 -4.38 -12.51
CA ASP A 66 6.45 -5.30 -13.01
C ASP A 66 5.66 -5.98 -11.89
N SER A 67 6.36 -6.43 -10.83
CA SER A 67 5.68 -7.03 -9.67
C SER A 67 4.67 -6.11 -8.99
N LEU A 68 4.90 -4.80 -9.00
CA LEU A 68 3.94 -3.82 -8.48
C LEU A 68 2.78 -3.63 -9.46
N ARG A 69 3.03 -3.62 -10.78
CA ARG A 69 1.96 -3.55 -11.79
C ARG A 69 1.04 -4.76 -11.70
N ASP A 70 1.61 -5.96 -11.60
CA ASP A 70 0.87 -7.21 -11.46
C ASP A 70 -0.01 -7.19 -10.20
N PHE A 71 0.55 -6.71 -9.09
CA PHE A 71 -0.18 -6.56 -7.83
C PHE A 71 -1.35 -5.57 -7.96
N LEU A 72 -1.12 -4.40 -8.59
CA LEU A 72 -2.18 -3.41 -8.83
C LEU A 72 -3.29 -3.97 -9.72
N SER A 73 -2.94 -4.74 -10.75
CA SER A 73 -3.90 -5.39 -11.65
C SER A 73 -4.75 -6.43 -10.91
N ALA A 74 -4.11 -7.30 -10.12
CA ALA A 74 -4.77 -8.33 -9.33
C ALA A 74 -5.69 -7.77 -8.23
N HIS A 75 -5.41 -6.55 -7.75
CA HIS A 75 -6.12 -5.93 -6.63
C HIS A 75 -6.73 -4.56 -6.99
N LYS A 76 -7.13 -4.36 -8.25
CA LYS A 76 -7.62 -3.07 -8.78
C LYS A 76 -8.77 -2.41 -8.00
N ALA A 77 -9.56 -3.19 -7.27
CA ALA A 77 -10.66 -2.68 -6.43
C ALA A 77 -10.21 -2.21 -5.03
N ARG A 78 -8.95 -2.49 -4.65
CA ARG A 78 -8.41 -2.28 -3.30
C ARG A 78 -7.19 -1.37 -3.28
N VAL A 79 -6.49 -1.24 -4.41
CA VAL A 79 -5.32 -0.38 -4.53
C VAL A 79 -5.25 0.28 -5.91
N LYS A 80 -4.84 1.54 -5.91
CA LYS A 80 -4.61 2.36 -7.10
C LYS A 80 -3.28 3.08 -6.99
N LEU A 81 -2.63 3.32 -8.13
CA LEU A 81 -1.45 4.19 -8.22
C LEU A 81 -1.82 5.48 -8.95
N GLU A 82 -1.47 6.61 -8.37
CA GLU A 82 -1.65 7.95 -8.91
C GLU A 82 -0.30 8.61 -9.12
N ARG A 83 -0.14 9.27 -10.26
CA ARG A 83 1.06 10.05 -10.58
C ARG A 83 0.76 11.52 -10.30
N VAL A 84 1.61 12.15 -9.50
CA VAL A 84 1.50 13.56 -9.11
C VAL A 84 2.76 14.33 -9.53
N ASP A 85 2.61 15.63 -9.77
CA ASP A 85 3.70 16.55 -10.15
C ASP A 85 4.61 16.91 -8.98
#